data_AF-A0ABD1YU26-F1
#
_entry.id   AF-A0ABD1YU26-F1
#
_cell.length_a   1.000
_cell.length_b   1.000
_cell.length_c   1.000
_cell.angle_alpha   90.00
_cell.angle_beta   90.00
_cell.angle_gamma   90.00
#
_symmetry.space_group_name_H-M   'P 1'
#
loop_
_entity.id
_entity.type
_entity.pdbx_description
1 polymer ?
#
loop_
_entity_poly.entity_id
_entity_poly.type
_entity_poly.pdbx_seq_one_letter_code
_entity_poly.pdbx_strand_id
1 'polypeptide(L)'
;MQQDCNLVLYKNGNPIWASNTGGKSSNCYFTLQKDGNGVVYDQNYRAIWATGTNGVGLSYIILQCDGNVVLYTPDARPIWATGTNGRKEIINLEEDSRMEKPSTDFLISEVVLAGNV
;
A
#
# COMPACT_ATOMS: atom_id res chain seq x y z
N MET A 1 7.16 3.95 -4.09
CA MET A 1 8.38 3.21 -4.48
C MET A 1 9.58 4.06 -4.13
N GLN A 2 10.54 3.55 -3.35
CA GLN A 2 11.73 4.31 -2.97
C GLN A 2 12.86 4.16 -4.00
N GLN A 3 13.81 5.11 -4.00
CA GLN A 3 14.96 5.11 -4.92
C GLN A 3 15.89 3.91 -4.73
N ASP A 4 15.96 3.37 -3.51
CA ASP A 4 16.75 2.20 -3.15
C ASP A 4 16.09 0.87 -3.57
N CYS A 5 15.01 0.93 -4.36
CA CYS A 5 14.21 -0.23 -4.75
C CYS A 5 13.39 -0.88 -3.62
N ASN A 6 13.13 -0.19 -2.51
CA ASN A 6 12.17 -0.67 -1.51
C ASN A 6 10.74 -0.17 -1.79
N LEU A 7 9.77 -1.09 -1.85
CA LEU A 7 8.35 -0.74 -1.85
C LEU A 7 7.89 -0.69 -0.40
N VAL A 8 7.55 0.51 0.08
CA VAL A 8 7.23 0.75 1.48
C VAL A 8 5.87 1.43 1.60
N LEU A 9 5.04 0.91 2.49
CA LEU A 9 3.82 1.57 2.94
C LEU A 9 4.16 2.42 4.15
N TYR A 10 3.78 3.70 4.10
CA TYR A 10 4.00 4.67 5.16
C TYR A 10 2.68 5.07 5.82
N LYS A 11 2.73 5.35 7.12
CA LYS A 11 1.67 6.00 7.88
C LYS A 11 2.26 7.08 8.77
N ASN A 12 1.82 8.33 8.59
CA ASN A 12 2.33 9.49 9.34
C ASN A 12 3.87 9.58 9.32
N GLY A 13 4.49 9.34 8.15
CA GLY A 13 5.95 9.31 8.00
C GLY A 13 6.66 8.06 8.53
N ASN A 14 5.96 7.17 9.25
CA ASN A 14 6.53 5.92 9.77
C ASN A 14 6.34 4.77 8.78
N PRO A 15 7.38 3.98 8.46
CA PRO A 15 7.24 2.80 7.62
C PRO A 15 6.45 1.73 8.40
N ILE A 16 5.38 1.22 7.79
CA ILE A 16 4.48 0.25 8.41
C ILE A 16 4.51 -1.12 7.75
N TRP A 17 4.97 -1.19 6.50
CA TRP A 17 5.24 -2.44 5.80
C TRP A 17 6.29 -2.17 4.72
N ALA A 18 7.12 -3.16 4.39
CA ALA A 18 8.09 -3.06 3.32
C ALA A 18 8.27 -4.40 2.58
N SER A 19 8.56 -4.34 1.28
CA SER A 19 8.96 -5.50 0.47
C SER A 19 10.35 -6.02 0.83
N ASN A 20 11.13 -5.27 1.62
CA ASN A 20 12.51 -5.58 2.00
C ASN A 20 13.42 -5.82 0.78
N THR A 21 13.30 -4.91 -0.19
CA THR A 21 14.08 -4.92 -1.44
C THR A 21 15.06 -3.74 -1.56
N GLY A 22 15.21 -2.96 -0.49
CA GLY A 22 16.18 -1.88 -0.39
C GLY A 22 17.60 -2.33 -0.74
N GLY A 23 18.28 -1.56 -1.59
CA GLY A 23 19.65 -1.81 -2.05
C GLY A 23 19.81 -2.96 -3.04
N LYS A 24 18.74 -3.62 -3.48
CA LYS A 24 18.86 -4.78 -4.40
C LYS A 24 19.11 -4.41 -5.86
N SER A 25 18.68 -3.23 -6.29
CA SER A 25 18.85 -2.73 -7.66
C SER A 25 18.62 -1.21 -7.71
N SER A 26 18.39 -0.64 -8.89
CA SER A 26 18.04 0.77 -9.11
C SER A 26 16.89 0.91 -10.10
N ASN A 27 16.22 2.08 -10.09
CA ASN A 27 15.12 2.42 -11.01
C ASN A 27 13.99 1.38 -11.02
N CYS A 28 13.66 0.86 -9.84
CA CYS A 28 12.62 -0.15 -9.71
C CYS A 28 11.22 0.46 -9.73
N TYR A 29 10.26 -0.35 -10.17
CA TYR A 29 8.86 0.01 -10.23
C TYR A 29 7.99 -1.16 -9.78
N PHE A 30 6.81 -0.83 -9.25
CA PHE A 30 5.79 -1.81 -8.90
C PHE A 30 4.72 -1.84 -10.00
N THR A 31 4.24 -3.02 -10.35
CA THR A 31 3.15 -3.20 -11.31
C THR A 31 2.23 -4.35 -10.91
N LEU A 32 0.95 -4.25 -11.25
CA LEU A 32 -0.01 -5.35 -11.15
C LEU A 32 -0.16 -6.00 -12.52
N GLN A 33 0.27 -7.25 -12.61
CA GLN A 33 0.27 -8.02 -13.84
C GLN A 33 -1.13 -8.55 -14.16
N LYS A 34 -1.36 -8.89 -15.44
CA LYS A 34 -2.65 -9.43 -15.93
C LYS A 34 -3.01 -10.78 -15.32
N ASP A 35 -2.03 -11.53 -14.85
CA ASP A 35 -2.20 -12.82 -14.18
C ASP A 35 -2.53 -12.68 -12.68
N GLY A 36 -2.65 -11.44 -12.18
CA GLY A 36 -3.01 -11.13 -10.79
C GLY A 36 -1.82 -10.94 -9.87
N ASN A 37 -0.59 -11.00 -10.36
CA ASN A 37 0.60 -10.86 -9.54
C ASN A 37 1.03 -9.39 -9.39
N GLY A 38 1.18 -8.92 -8.15
CA GLY A 38 1.82 -7.63 -7.88
C GLY A 38 3.32 -7.84 -7.79
N VAL A 39 4.09 -7.19 -8.67
CA VAL A 39 5.53 -7.45 -8.82
C VAL A 39 6.33 -6.14 -8.75
N VAL A 40 7.45 -6.17 -8.03
CA VAL A 40 8.49 -5.16 -8.14
C VAL A 40 9.53 -5.64 -9.15
N TYR A 41 9.71 -4.85 -10.20
CA TYR A 41 10.73 -5.05 -11.22
C TYR A 41 11.84 -4.03 -11.07
N ASP A 42 13.06 -4.41 -11.44
CA ASP A 42 14.14 -3.46 -11.68
C ASP A 42 14.18 -2.97 -13.13
N GLN A 43 15.11 -2.06 -13.43
CA GLN A 43 15.34 -1.52 -14.79
C GLN A 43 15.66 -2.57 -15.86
N ASN A 44 16.12 -3.76 -15.47
CA ASN A 44 16.45 -4.86 -16.38
C ASN A 44 15.29 -5.85 -16.50
N TYR A 45 14.08 -5.48 -16.06
CA TYR A 45 12.90 -6.34 -16.03
C TYR A 45 13.07 -7.59 -15.17
N ARG A 46 13.96 -7.57 -14.17
CA ARG A 46 14.12 -8.67 -13.22
C ARG A 46 13.14 -8.49 -12.07
N ALA A 47 12.34 -9.51 -11.80
CA ALA A 47 11.45 -9.51 -10.65
C ALA A 47 12.29 -9.65 -9.37
N ILE A 48 12.20 -8.68 -8.46
CA ILE A 48 12.95 -8.67 -7.19
C ILE A 48 12.06 -8.93 -5.97
N TRP A 49 10.74 -8.82 -6.14
CA TRP A 49 9.72 -9.20 -5.15
C TRP A 49 8.37 -9.40 -5.85
N ALA A 50 7.51 -10.26 -5.30
CA ALA A 50 6.15 -10.48 -5.79
C ALA A 50 5.18 -10.82 -4.64
N THR A 51 3.88 -10.54 -4.84
CA THR A 51 2.80 -10.97 -3.93
C THR A 51 2.57 -12.47 -3.94
N GLY A 52 2.99 -13.16 -5.01
CA GLY A 52 2.81 -14.61 -5.16
C GLY A 52 1.37 -14.99 -5.53
N THR A 53 0.62 -14.06 -6.13
CA THR A 53 -0.79 -14.22 -6.52
C THR A 53 -0.97 -14.50 -8.02
N ASN A 54 0.10 -14.93 -8.69
CA ASN A 54 0.06 -15.29 -10.10
C ASN A 54 -0.93 -16.44 -10.39
N GLY A 55 -1.61 -16.36 -11.53
CA GLY A 55 -2.60 -17.35 -11.96
C GLY A 55 -4.01 -17.10 -11.42
N VAL A 56 -4.22 -16.10 -10.56
CA VAL A 56 -5.56 -15.70 -10.11
C VAL A 56 -6.30 -14.92 -11.20
N GLY A 57 -5.56 -14.26 -12.11
CA GLY A 57 -6.11 -13.46 -13.20
C GLY A 57 -6.36 -12.00 -12.78
N LEU A 58 -7.30 -11.35 -13.46
CA LEU A 58 -7.61 -9.92 -13.21
C LEU A 58 -7.79 -9.65 -11.72
N SER A 59 -7.07 -8.66 -11.22
CA SER A 59 -7.07 -8.28 -9.80
C SER A 59 -6.93 -6.77 -9.67
N TYR A 60 -7.22 -6.23 -8.49
CA TYR A 60 -7.03 -4.81 -8.17
C TYR A 60 -6.52 -4.63 -6.73
N ILE A 61 -5.88 -3.51 -6.45
CA ILE A 61 -5.31 -3.17 -5.13
C ILE A 61 -6.10 -2.02 -4.52
N ILE A 62 -6.45 -2.15 -3.24
CA ILE A 62 -7.13 -1.11 -2.45
C ILE A 62 -6.33 -0.81 -1.19
N LEU A 63 -6.13 0.48 -0.91
CA LEU A 63 -5.82 0.96 0.44
C LEU A 63 -7.15 1.13 1.20
N GLN A 64 -7.39 0.26 2.18
CA GLN A 64 -8.59 0.25 2.99
C GLN A 64 -8.55 1.31 4.10
N CYS A 65 -9.71 1.70 4.62
CA CYS A 65 -9.85 2.71 5.68
C CYS A 65 -9.21 2.31 7.02
N ASP A 66 -8.94 1.02 7.23
CA ASP A 66 -8.24 0.49 8.41
C ASP A 66 -6.70 0.57 8.29
N GLY A 67 -6.18 1.08 7.17
CA GLY A 67 -4.75 1.22 6.89
C GLY A 67 -4.12 -0.01 6.23
N ASN A 68 -4.92 -0.98 5.79
CA ASN A 68 -4.43 -2.17 5.09
C ASN A 68 -4.37 -1.93 3.58
N VAL A 69 -3.34 -2.44 2.91
CA VAL A 69 -3.32 -2.56 1.45
C VAL A 69 -3.64 -3.99 1.09
N VAL A 70 -4.70 -4.19 0.33
CA VAL A 70 -5.24 -5.52 0.00
C VAL A 70 -5.40 -5.67 -1.49
N LEU A 71 -5.01 -6.83 -1.99
CA LEU A 71 -5.20 -7.25 -3.37
C LEU A 71 -6.45 -8.13 -3.44
N TYR A 72 -7.33 -7.80 -4.37
CA TYR A 72 -8.65 -8.39 -4.53
C TYR A 72 -8.86 -8.94 -5.94
N THR A 73 -9.64 -10.01 -6.03
CA THR A 73 -10.26 -10.46 -7.29
C THR A 73 -11.49 -9.62 -7.65
N PRO A 74 -12.03 -9.73 -8.89
CA PRO A 74 -13.17 -8.94 -9.37
C PRO A 74 -14.45 -9.15 -8.55
N ASP A 75 -14.62 -10.33 -7.96
CA ASP A 75 -15.70 -10.70 -7.04
C ASP A 75 -15.45 -10.25 -5.57
N ALA A 76 -14.49 -9.34 -5.35
CA ALA A 76 -14.15 -8.75 -4.06
C ALA A 76 -13.62 -9.73 -3.01
N ARG A 77 -13.04 -10.87 -3.43
CA ARG A 77 -12.34 -11.78 -2.53
C ARG A 77 -10.88 -11.31 -2.31
N PRO A 78 -10.43 -11.13 -1.05
CA PRO A 78 -9.05 -10.76 -0.76
C PRO A 78 -8.11 -11.95 -1.01
N ILE A 79 -6.99 -11.71 -1.70
CA ILE A 79 -6.01 -12.76 -2.03
C ILE A 79 -4.61 -12.49 -1.51
N TRP A 80 -4.32 -11.24 -1.12
CA TRP A 80 -3.08 -10.87 -0.45
C TRP A 80 -3.30 -9.57 0.33
N ALA A 81 -2.57 -9.37 1.44
CA ALA A 81 -2.63 -8.14 2.23
C ALA A 81 -1.28 -7.80 2.87
N THR A 82 -1.04 -6.51 3.13
CA THR A 82 0.10 -6.05 3.92
C THR A 82 0.01 -6.41 5.39
N GLY A 83 -1.20 -6.70 5.90
CA GLY A 83 -1.43 -6.99 7.32
C GLY A 83 -1.26 -5.76 8.21
N THR A 84 -1.55 -4.58 7.67
CA THR A 84 -1.38 -3.29 8.39
C THR A 84 -2.69 -2.72 8.91
N ASN A 85 -3.77 -3.49 8.81
CA ASN A 85 -5.05 -3.21 9.44
C ASN A 85 -4.86 -3.01 10.96
N GLY A 86 -5.54 -2.02 11.53
CA GLY A 86 -5.60 -1.88 12.98
C GLY A 86 -4.50 -1.04 13.63
N ARG A 87 -3.69 -0.29 12.86
CA ARG A 87 -2.93 0.83 13.43
C ARG A 87 -3.81 2.06 13.68
N LYS A 88 -5.08 1.89 14.04
CA LYS A 88 -5.83 3.00 14.63
C LYS A 88 -4.99 3.44 15.81
N GLU A 89 -4.53 4.69 15.81
CA GLU A 89 -4.25 5.31 17.09
C GLU A 89 -5.50 5.03 17.91
N ILE A 90 -5.37 4.28 19.00
CA ILE A 90 -6.41 4.26 20.00
C ILE A 90 -6.38 5.69 20.51
N ILE A 91 -7.16 6.57 19.86
CA ILE A 91 -7.57 7.80 20.48
C ILE A 91 -8.47 7.28 21.59
N ASN A 92 -7.91 7.14 22.79
CA ASN A 92 -8.70 7.04 23.99
C ASN A 92 -9.54 8.31 23.97
N LEU A 93 -10.78 8.19 23.50
CA LEU A 93 -11.80 9.18 23.78
C LEU A 93 -12.14 8.94 25.26
N GLU A 94 -11.25 9.32 26.17
CA GLU A 94 -11.70 9.75 27.47
C GLU A 94 -12.64 10.92 27.18
N GLU A 95 -13.86 10.82 27.69
CA GLU A 95 -14.98 11.72 27.45
C GLU A 95 -14.61 13.17 27.80
N ASP A 96 -13.98 13.90 26.87
CA ASP A 96 -13.89 15.34 26.98
C ASP A 96 -15.25 15.92 26.60
N SER A 97 -16.06 16.14 27.62
CA SER A 97 -17.39 16.76 27.61
C SER A 97 -17.43 18.21 27.06
N ARG A 98 -16.43 18.63 26.28
CA ARG A 98 -16.29 19.99 25.73
C ARG A 98 -16.08 20.06 24.21
N MET A 99 -16.63 19.10 23.45
CA MET A 99 -16.68 19.26 21.98
C MET A 99 -17.58 20.44 21.56
N GLU A 100 -16.97 21.55 21.17
CA GLU A 100 -17.54 22.44 20.15
C GLU A 100 -17.01 22.00 18.77
N LYS A 101 -17.77 21.10 18.14
CA LYS A 101 -17.76 20.61 16.75
C LYS A 101 -16.42 20.12 16.14
N PRO A 102 -16.37 18.89 15.57
CA PRO A 102 -15.22 18.48 14.79
C PRO A 102 -15.09 19.36 13.54
N SER A 103 -13.93 20.01 13.42
CA SER A 103 -13.51 20.73 12.21
C SER A 103 -13.53 19.79 11.01
N THR A 104 -14.12 20.26 9.92
CA THR A 104 -14.31 19.57 8.63
C THR A 104 -13.03 19.27 7.84
N ASP A 105 -11.87 19.21 8.48
CA ASP A 105 -10.60 18.93 7.78
C ASP A 105 -10.35 17.42 7.67
N PHE A 106 -11.23 16.74 6.94
CA PHE A 106 -10.88 15.50 6.25
C PHE A 106 -10.31 15.88 4.88
N LEU A 107 -9.16 16.54 4.87
CA LEU A 107 -8.44 16.78 3.62
C LEU A 107 -7.78 15.47 3.21
N ILE A 108 -8.34 14.90 2.14
CA ILE A 108 -7.79 13.79 1.38
C ILE A 108 -6.45 14.31 0.81
N SER A 109 -5.34 14.11 1.51
CA SER A 109 -4.03 14.47 0.95
C SER A 109 -3.69 13.48 -0.15
N GLU A 110 -3.46 14.02 -1.35
CA GLU A 110 -3.19 13.33 -2.60
C GLU A 110 -2.33 12.08 -2.47
N VAL A 111 -2.79 10.99 -3.10
CA VAL A 111 -1.92 9.89 -3.49
C VAL A 111 -1.10 10.38 -4.68
N VAL A 112 0.15 10.78 -4.46
CA VAL A 112 1.12 10.93 -5.55
C VAL A 112 1.52 9.53 -6.02
N LEU A 113 0.75 8.96 -6.94
CA LEU A 113 1.28 7.94 -7.84
C LEU A 113 2.15 8.66 -8.86
N ALA A 114 3.45 8.78 -8.55
CA ALA A 114 4.41 9.24 -9.54
C ALA A 114 4.47 8.22 -10.68
N GLY A 115 3.80 8.58 -11.78
CA GLY A 115 3.83 7.86 -13.04
C GLY A 115 3.42 8.80 -14.15
N ASN A 116 4.40 9.39 -14.84
CA ASN A 116 4.44 9.48 -16.30
C ASN A 116 5.73 10.15 -16.80
N VAL A 117 6.35 9.45 -17.77
CA VAL A 117 7.30 9.83 -18.84
C VAL A 117 8.47 10.77 -18.53
#